data_AF-A0A3M6A3S4-F1
#
_entry.id   AF-A0A3M6A3S4-F1
#
_cell.length_a   1.000
_cell.length_b   1.000
_cell.length_c   1.000
_cell.angle_alpha   90.00
_cell.angle_beta   90.00
_cell.angle_gamma   90.00
#
_symmetry.space_group_name_H-M   'P 1'
#
loop_
_entity.id
_entity.type
_entity.pdbx_description
1 polymer ?
#
loop_
_entity_poly.entity_id
_entity_poly.type
_entity_poly.pdbx_seq_one_letter_code
_entity_poly.pdbx_strand_id
1 'polypeptide(L)'
;MMIANSDQYVDVDINAYLQAINESDAAGLIMTMKASDPKWSFVGFSAEGLITRVVEKEVISDEATVGIYNFRNAGQLISAIETMVMKDLRVNGEFYVAPAYNEIIGRGAKVIHYTIGAEGHGMYGLGIPADLNQFLSLPLSRQAASGRQA
;
A
#
# COMPACT_ATOMS: atom_id res chain seq x y z
N MET A 1 8.26 -10.36 -1.71
CA MET A 1 6.93 -10.72 -2.25
C MET A 1 6.12 -9.46 -2.36
N MET A 2 5.70 -9.09 -3.57
CA MET A 2 4.82 -7.94 -3.81
C MET A 2 3.38 -8.43 -4.00
N ILE A 3 2.44 -7.72 -3.39
CA ILE A 3 1.00 -7.85 -3.62
C ILE A 3 0.55 -6.52 -4.22
N ALA A 4 -0.20 -6.58 -5.31
CA ALA A 4 -0.77 -5.41 -5.98
C ALA A 4 -2.18 -5.76 -6.47
N ASN A 5 -3.11 -4.83 -6.30
CA ASN A 5 -4.43 -4.83 -6.94
C ASN A 5 -4.32 -4.46 -8.42
N SER A 6 -5.35 -4.81 -9.21
CA SER A 6 -5.37 -4.63 -10.66
C SER A 6 -6.19 -3.44 -11.14
N ASP A 7 -6.74 -2.65 -10.22
CA ASP A 7 -7.71 -1.58 -10.46
C ASP A 7 -7.13 -0.18 -10.19
N GLN A 8 -5.82 -0.03 -10.40
CA GLN A 8 -5.13 1.26 -10.24
C GLN A 8 -3.92 1.39 -11.16
N TYR A 9 -3.50 2.64 -11.36
CA TYR A 9 -2.24 2.99 -12.00
C TYR A 9 -1.38 3.80 -11.04
N VAL A 10 -0.09 3.49 -10.97
CA VAL A 10 0.90 4.23 -10.18
C VAL A 10 1.98 4.80 -11.08
N ASP A 11 2.22 6.11 -10.97
CA ASP A 11 3.28 6.82 -11.69
C ASP A 11 4.51 6.95 -10.77
N VAL A 12 5.22 5.83 -10.62
CA VAL A 12 6.39 5.72 -9.73
C VAL A 12 7.43 4.80 -10.36
N ASP A 13 8.70 5.02 -10.02
CA ASP A 13 9.76 4.05 -10.28
C ASP A 13 9.66 2.88 -9.29
N ILE A 14 9.16 1.75 -9.79
CA ILE A 14 9.00 0.53 -9.01
C ILE A 14 10.35 -0.02 -8.52
N ASN A 15 11.45 0.19 -9.25
CA ASN A 15 12.76 -0.27 -8.79
C ASN A 15 13.24 0.55 -7.59
N ALA A 16 13.07 1.88 -7.63
CA ALA A 16 13.40 2.74 -6.49
C ALA A 16 12.55 2.40 -5.26
N TYR A 17 11.25 2.17 -5.45
CA TYR A 17 10.35 1.67 -4.41
C TYR A 17 10.86 0.34 -3.81
N LEU A 18 11.15 -0.65 -4.65
CA LEU A 18 11.68 -1.94 -4.22
C LEU A 18 13.05 -1.87 -3.55
N GLN A 19 13.88 -0.89 -3.92
CA GLN A 19 15.19 -0.69 -3.29
C GLN A 19 15.07 -0.18 -1.86
N ALA A 20 14.05 0.64 -1.55
CA ALA A 20 13.86 1.22 -0.23
C ALA A 20 13.74 0.18 0.90
N ILE A 21 13.10 -0.98 0.63
CA ILE A 21 13.01 -2.06 1.62
C ILE A 21 14.38 -2.63 1.97
N ASN A 22 15.29 -2.70 0.99
CA ASN A 22 16.65 -3.24 1.16
C ASN A 22 17.53 -2.25 1.92
N GLU A 23 17.51 -0.98 1.52
CA GLU A 23 18.32 0.08 2.15
C GLU A 23 17.96 0.30 3.62
N SER A 24 16.69 0.10 3.97
CA SER A 24 16.21 0.28 5.34
C SER A 24 16.31 -0.99 6.20
N ASP A 25 16.78 -2.10 5.64
CA ASP A 25 16.70 -3.45 6.24
C ASP A 25 15.32 -3.74 6.85
N ALA A 26 14.26 -3.32 6.15
CA ALA A 26 12.90 -3.44 6.64
C ALA A 26 12.30 -4.81 6.29
N ALA A 27 11.45 -5.34 7.16
CA ALA A 27 10.74 -6.59 6.97
C ALA A 27 9.50 -6.42 6.08
N GLY A 28 8.98 -5.18 6.00
CA GLY A 28 7.81 -4.80 5.24
C GLY A 28 7.94 -3.39 4.65
N LEU A 29 7.31 -3.18 3.50
CA LEU A 29 7.24 -1.92 2.79
C LEU A 29 5.82 -1.71 2.26
N ILE A 30 5.23 -0.56 2.56
CA ILE A 30 3.87 -0.19 2.14
C ILE A 30 3.97 1.02 1.22
N MET A 31 3.44 0.94 0.01
CA MET A 31 3.30 2.12 -0.84
C MET A 31 2.15 2.99 -0.32
N THR A 32 2.41 4.27 -0.11
CA THR A 32 1.42 5.22 0.42
C THR A 32 1.26 6.46 -0.43
N MET A 33 0.21 7.21 -0.17
CA MET A 33 -0.05 8.53 -0.73
C MET A 33 -0.73 9.42 0.30
N LYS A 34 -0.68 10.73 0.09
CA LYS A 34 -1.47 11.69 0.83
C LYS A 34 -2.94 11.60 0.46
N ALA A 35 -3.78 11.27 1.44
CA ALA A 35 -5.25 11.26 1.32
C ALA A 35 -5.91 11.39 2.70
N SER A 36 -7.23 11.61 2.72
CA SER A 36 -8.02 11.73 3.95
C SER A 36 -9.41 11.10 3.86
N ASP A 37 -9.69 10.33 2.80
CA ASP A 37 -10.97 9.63 2.63
C ASP A 37 -10.94 8.30 3.40
N PRO A 38 -11.95 8.00 4.26
CA PRO A 38 -12.01 6.76 5.02
C PRO A 38 -12.24 5.50 4.15
N LYS A 39 -12.35 5.60 2.81
CA LYS A 39 -12.37 4.42 1.93
C LYS A 39 -11.03 3.66 1.91
N TRP A 40 -9.93 4.31 2.28
CA TRP A 40 -8.57 3.75 2.26
C TRP A 40 -8.17 3.07 3.57
N SER A 41 -7.10 2.28 3.53
CA SER A 41 -6.33 1.92 4.73
C SER A 41 -5.28 3.00 5.02
N PHE A 42 -4.93 3.20 6.29
CA PHE A 42 -3.96 4.21 6.72
C PHE A 42 -2.87 3.60 7.61
N VAL A 43 -1.67 4.16 7.53
CA VAL A 43 -0.56 3.80 8.42
C VAL A 43 -0.48 4.76 9.61
N GLY A 44 -0.28 4.23 10.82
CA GLY A 44 -0.05 5.01 12.03
C GLY A 44 1.42 5.06 12.41
N PHE A 45 1.87 6.19 12.95
CA PHE A 45 3.29 6.42 13.28
C PHE A 45 3.52 6.58 14.79
N SER A 46 4.74 6.23 15.24
CA SER A 46 5.28 6.65 16.53
C SER A 46 5.79 8.09 16.46
N ALA A 47 6.19 8.66 17.61
CA ALA A 47 6.80 9.98 17.66
C ALA A 47 8.13 10.06 16.88
N GLU A 48 8.81 8.93 16.72
CA GLU A 48 10.05 8.76 15.97
C GLU A 48 9.82 8.49 14.47
N GLY A 49 8.56 8.50 14.01
CA GLY A 49 8.21 8.27 12.61
C GLY A 49 8.20 6.80 12.18
N LEU A 50 8.20 5.85 13.12
CA LEU A 50 8.10 4.42 12.81
C LEU A 50 6.65 3.99 12.66
N ILE A 51 6.36 3.10 11.70
CA ILE A 51 5.01 2.55 11.54
C ILE A 51 4.70 1.63 12.73
N THR A 52 3.63 1.93 13.45
CA THR A 52 3.19 1.19 14.64
C THR A 52 1.94 0.35 14.38
N ARG A 53 1.13 0.71 13.37
CA ARG A 53 -0.08 -0.02 13.01
C ARG A 53 -0.56 0.35 11.61
N VAL A 54 -1.36 -0.52 11.01
CA VAL A 54 -2.10 -0.30 9.77
C VAL A 54 -3.59 -0.51 10.06
N VAL A 55 -4.43 0.46 9.71
CA VAL A 55 -5.87 0.42 10.00
C VAL A 55 -6.64 0.54 8.69
N GLU A 56 -7.63 -0.33 8.50
CA GLU A 56 -8.48 -0.37 7.33
C GLU A 56 -9.72 0.51 7.55
N LYS A 57 -10.02 1.39 6.60
CA LYS A 57 -11.24 2.23 6.58
C LYS A 57 -11.40 3.21 7.75
N GLU A 58 -10.30 3.65 8.34
CA GLU A 58 -10.26 4.65 9.40
C GLU A 58 -9.07 5.59 9.19
N VAL A 59 -9.34 6.90 9.16
CA VAL A 59 -8.30 7.92 8.96
C VAL A 59 -7.54 8.13 10.26
N ILE A 60 -6.31 7.61 10.34
CA ILE A 60 -5.44 7.73 11.52
C ILE A 60 -4.16 8.53 11.27
N SER A 61 -3.94 8.93 10.01
CA SER A 61 -2.85 9.80 9.53
C SER A 61 -3.23 10.37 8.17
N ASP A 62 -2.33 11.13 7.55
CA ASP A 62 -2.47 11.57 6.16
C ASP A 62 -1.81 10.61 5.16
N GLU A 63 -1.29 9.45 5.60
CA GLU A 63 -0.67 8.45 4.72
C GLU A 63 -1.61 7.26 4.51
N ALA A 64 -2.37 7.32 3.41
CA ALA A 64 -3.21 6.22 2.94
C ALA A 64 -2.38 5.19 2.16
N THR A 65 -2.71 3.91 2.28
CA THR A 65 -2.08 2.85 1.49
C THR A 65 -2.61 2.85 0.05
N VAL A 66 -1.76 2.45 -0.88
CA VAL A 66 -2.09 2.36 -2.31
C VAL A 66 -2.42 0.92 -2.71
N GLY A 67 -2.75 0.01 -1.78
CA GLY A 67 -3.02 -1.38 -2.16
C GLY A 67 -1.81 -2.16 -2.72
N ILE A 68 -0.60 -1.58 -2.70
CA ILE A 68 0.66 -2.23 -3.05
C ILE A 68 1.47 -2.46 -1.77
N TYR A 69 1.76 -3.74 -1.53
CA TYR A 69 2.34 -4.23 -0.29
C TYR A 69 3.53 -5.14 -0.57
N ASN A 70 4.64 -4.91 0.12
CA ASN A 70 5.86 -5.67 -0.04
C ASN A 70 6.33 -6.28 1.29
N PHE A 71 6.31 -7.61 1.35
CA PHE A 71 6.95 -8.37 2.42
C PHE A 71 8.34 -8.80 1.95
N ARG A 72 9.35 -8.71 2.83
CA ARG A 72 10.73 -9.08 2.50
C ARG A 72 10.84 -10.48 1.91
N ASN A 73 10.08 -11.44 2.45
CA ASN A 73 9.96 -12.78 1.88
C ASN A 73 8.51 -13.31 1.96
N ALA A 74 8.22 -14.34 1.17
CA ALA A 74 6.89 -14.95 1.11
C ALA A 74 6.49 -15.63 2.43
N GLY A 75 7.46 -16.19 3.18
CA GLY A 75 7.18 -16.84 4.46
C GLY A 75 6.59 -15.87 5.50
N GLN A 76 7.06 -14.63 5.54
CA GLN A 76 6.49 -13.59 6.39
C GLN A 76 5.04 -13.25 6.02
N LEU A 77 4.76 -13.11 4.72
CA LEU A 77 3.41 -12.87 4.23
C LEU A 77 2.47 -14.01 4.65
N ILE A 78 2.86 -15.25 4.36
CA ILE A 78 2.06 -16.45 4.65
C ILE A 78 1.79 -16.54 6.16
N SER A 79 2.83 -16.43 7.00
CA SER A 79 2.68 -16.48 8.45
C SER A 79 1.78 -15.35 9.00
N ALA A 80 1.88 -14.15 8.44
CA ALA A 80 1.03 -13.03 8.83
C ALA A 80 -0.44 -13.27 8.47
N ILE A 81 -0.72 -13.75 7.25
CA ILE A 81 -2.08 -14.08 6.82
C ILE A 81 -2.65 -15.25 7.63
N GLU A 82 -1.89 -16.32 7.84
CA GLU A 82 -2.33 -17.47 8.66
C GLU A 82 -2.68 -17.03 10.08
N THR A 83 -1.84 -16.18 10.70
CA THR A 83 -2.10 -15.66 12.05
C THR A 83 -3.35 -14.79 12.07
N MET A 84 -3.53 -13.92 11.08
CA MET A 84 -4.70 -13.07 10.93
C MET A 84 -5.99 -13.91 10.80
N VAL A 85 -5.95 -14.98 10.01
CA VAL A 85 -7.08 -15.91 9.83
C VAL A 85 -7.35 -16.72 11.10
N MET A 86 -6.32 -17.23 11.77
CA MET A 86 -6.47 -17.98 13.03
C MET A 86 -7.09 -17.13 14.15
N LYS A 87 -6.79 -15.82 14.17
CA LYS A 87 -7.36 -14.86 15.12
C LYS A 87 -8.70 -14.27 14.65
N ASP A 88 -9.19 -14.67 13.48
CA ASP A 88 -10.40 -14.14 12.83
C ASP A 88 -10.44 -12.60 12.73
N LEU A 89 -9.29 -11.98 12.43
CA LEU A 89 -9.15 -10.54 12.32
C LEU A 89 -9.73 -10.05 10.98
N ARG A 90 -11.02 -9.71 10.98
CA ARG A 90 -11.75 -9.21 9.83
C ARG A 90 -12.10 -7.75 9.96
N VAL A 91 -12.23 -7.09 8.81
CA VAL A 91 -12.83 -5.76 8.71
C VAL A 91 -14.04 -5.90 7.81
N ASN A 92 -15.23 -5.54 8.31
CA ASN A 92 -16.49 -5.73 7.59
C ASN A 92 -16.71 -7.15 7.03
N GLY A 93 -16.24 -8.17 7.76
CA GLY A 93 -16.38 -9.58 7.37
C GLY A 93 -15.30 -10.11 6.43
N GLU A 94 -14.34 -9.28 5.99
CA GLU A 94 -13.32 -9.65 5.01
C GLU A 94 -11.90 -9.65 5.62
N PHE A 95 -11.02 -10.46 5.06
CA PHE A 95 -9.60 -10.49 5.38
C PHE A 95 -8.83 -9.59 4.40
N TYR A 96 -8.55 -8.36 4.81
CA TYR A 96 -7.74 -7.42 4.04
C TYR A 96 -6.24 -7.72 4.20
N VAL A 97 -5.45 -7.38 3.18
CA VAL A 97 -3.99 -7.57 3.22
C VAL A 97 -3.31 -6.56 4.15
N ALA A 98 -3.79 -5.31 4.19
CA ALA A 98 -3.15 -4.24 4.97
C ALA A 98 -3.03 -4.58 6.47
N PRO A 99 -4.10 -5.07 7.15
CA PRO A 99 -4.02 -5.48 8.55
C PRO A 99 -3.03 -6.61 8.86
N ALA A 100 -2.61 -7.42 7.88
CA ALA A 100 -1.61 -8.47 8.10
C ALA A 100 -0.25 -7.88 8.54
N TYR A 101 0.03 -6.62 8.22
CA TYR A 101 1.24 -5.94 8.72
C TYR A 101 1.25 -5.81 10.25
N ASN A 102 0.08 -5.70 10.90
CA ASN A 102 0.00 -5.60 12.36
C ASN A 102 0.58 -6.86 13.04
N GLU A 103 0.50 -8.03 12.39
CA GLU A 103 1.05 -9.28 12.91
C GLU A 103 2.58 -9.31 12.88
N ILE A 104 3.22 -8.70 11.87
CA ILE A 104 4.69 -8.61 11.86
C ILE A 104 5.18 -7.46 12.74
N ILE A 105 4.47 -6.33 12.78
CA ILE A 105 4.78 -5.19 13.66
C ILE A 105 4.71 -5.62 15.13
N GLY A 106 3.67 -6.37 15.52
CA GLY A 106 3.53 -6.91 16.87
C GLY A 106 4.64 -7.88 17.30
N ARG A 107 5.41 -8.43 16.33
CA ARG A 107 6.59 -9.26 16.57
C ARG A 107 7.91 -8.46 16.54
N GLY A 108 7.83 -7.13 16.52
CA GLY A 108 8.98 -6.23 16.49
C GLY A 108 9.59 -6.05 15.10
N ALA A 109 8.91 -6.45 14.03
CA ALA A 109 9.43 -6.28 12.68
C ALA A 109 9.37 -4.81 12.25
N LYS A 110 10.46 -4.31 11.66
CA LYS A 110 10.51 -2.97 11.06
C LYS A 110 9.68 -2.95 9.77
N VAL A 111 8.71 -2.04 9.71
CA VAL A 111 7.93 -1.75 8.50
C VAL A 111 8.13 -0.28 8.14
N ILE A 112 8.34 0.00 6.87
CA ILE A 112 8.49 1.36 6.33
C ILE A 112 7.38 1.64 5.32
N HIS A 113 7.18 2.91 4.99
CA HIS A 113 6.35 3.31 3.86
C HIS A 113 7.17 4.04 2.82
N TYR A 114 6.65 4.09 1.60
CA TYR A 114 7.20 4.89 0.50
C TYR A 114 6.06 5.68 -0.11
N THR A 115 6.07 6.98 0.11
CA THR A 115 5.02 7.89 -0.36
C THR A 115 5.24 8.23 -1.83
N ILE A 116 4.18 8.16 -2.63
CA ILE A 116 4.22 8.40 -4.08
C ILE A 116 3.46 9.67 -4.50
N GLY A 117 3.18 10.57 -3.55
CA GLY A 117 2.47 11.82 -3.80
C GLY A 117 1.10 11.83 -3.13
N ALA A 118 0.04 12.11 -3.88
CA ALA A 118 -1.34 12.23 -3.39
C ALA A 118 -2.34 11.54 -4.33
N GLU A 119 -3.58 11.38 -3.90
CA GLU A 119 -4.67 10.90 -4.77
C GLU A 119 -4.79 11.78 -6.03
N GLY A 120 -4.71 11.16 -7.22
CA GLY A 120 -4.67 11.87 -8.50
C GLY A 120 -3.31 12.50 -8.88
N HIS A 121 -2.30 12.37 -8.02
CA HIS A 121 -0.95 12.87 -8.19
C HIS A 121 0.07 11.80 -7.76
N GLY A 122 0.18 10.74 -8.57
CA GLY A 122 1.06 9.60 -8.33
C GLY A 122 0.31 8.28 -8.27
N MET A 123 -0.88 8.26 -7.65
CA MET A 123 -1.82 7.13 -7.67
C MET A 123 -3.11 7.55 -8.35
N TYR A 124 -3.61 6.66 -9.23
CA TYR A 124 -4.85 6.86 -9.98
C TYR A 124 -5.73 5.62 -9.85
N GLY A 125 -6.90 5.77 -9.23
CA GLY A 125 -7.91 4.72 -9.18
C GLY A 125 -8.48 4.42 -10.56
N LEU A 126 -8.77 3.15 -10.83
CA LEU A 126 -9.41 2.67 -12.06
C LEU A 126 -10.60 1.75 -11.76
N GLY A 127 -10.94 1.55 -10.48
CA GLY A 127 -11.95 0.59 -10.02
C GLY A 127 -13.40 1.03 -10.24
N ILE A 128 -13.66 2.33 -10.40
CA ILE A 128 -15.00 2.85 -10.71
C ILE A 128 -15.01 3.71 -11.98
N PRO A 129 -16.15 3.82 -12.68
CA PRO A 129 -16.23 4.60 -13.91
C PRO A 129 -15.79 6.07 -13.79
N ALA A 130 -16.07 6.71 -12.65
CA ALA A 130 -15.68 8.10 -12.42
C ALA A 130 -14.14 8.27 -12.42
N ASP A 131 -13.45 7.45 -11.63
CA ASP A 131 -11.99 7.47 -11.51
C ASP A 131 -11.32 7.11 -12.84
N LEU A 132 -11.84 6.09 -13.54
CA LEU A 132 -11.35 5.71 -14.86
C LEU A 132 -11.48 6.87 -15.86
N ASN A 133 -12.64 7.54 -15.90
CA ASN A 133 -12.84 8.69 -16.79
C ASN A 133 -11.92 9.86 -16.43
N GLN A 134 -11.68 10.10 -15.14
CA GLN A 134 -10.69 11.09 -14.69
C GLN A 134 -9.31 10.73 -15.20
N PHE A 135 -8.85 9.48 -15.02
CA PHE A 135 -7.54 9.04 -15.51
C PHE A 135 -7.40 9.19 -17.04
N LEU A 136 -8.41 8.78 -17.81
CA LEU A 136 -8.42 8.89 -19.27
C LEU A 136 -8.36 10.33 -19.79
N SER A 137 -8.78 11.31 -18.98
CA SER A 137 -8.66 12.73 -19.31
C SER A 137 -7.21 13.25 -19.26
N LEU A 138 -6.33 12.55 -18.53
CA LEU A 138 -4.95 12.96 -18.31
C LEU A 138 -4.03 12.53 -19.46
N PRO A 139 -3.00 13.34 -19.82
CA PRO A 139 -1.98 12.92 -20.77
C PRO A 139 -1.26 11.63 -20.38
N LEU A 140 -1.15 11.36 -19.07
CA LEU A 140 -0.54 10.16 -18.51
C LEU A 140 -1.21 8.87 -19.01
N SER A 141 -2.53 8.85 -19.19
CA SER A 141 -3.24 7.66 -19.69
C SER A 141 -2.77 7.22 -21.08
N ARG A 142 -2.41 8.19 -21.95
CA ARG A 142 -1.86 7.90 -23.28
C ARG A 142 -0.45 7.32 -23.19
N GLN A 143 0.36 7.81 -22.26
CA GLN A 143 1.70 7.27 -22.00
C GLN A 143 1.63 5.86 -21.42
N ALA A 144 0.69 5.60 -20.51
CA ALA A 144 0.45 4.28 -19.94
C ALA A 144 0.07 3.26 -21.04
N ALA A 145 -0.75 3.66 -22.00
CA ALA A 145 -1.19 2.80 -23.10
C ALA A 145 -0.14 2.60 -24.20
N SER A 146 0.81 3.51 -24.38
CA SER A 146 1.80 3.43 -25.47
C SER A 146 2.93 2.42 -25.20
N GLY A 147 3.04 1.92 -23.96
CA GLY A 147 4.22 1.20 -23.50
C GLY A 147 5.43 2.14 -23.38
N ARG A 148 6.27 1.95 -22.36
CA ARG A 148 7.60 2.60 -22.37
C ARG A 148 8.43 1.90 -23.44
N GLN A 149 9.00 2.65 -24.39
CA GLN A 149 10.09 2.13 -25.21
C GLN A 149 11.20 1.72 -24.24
N ALA A 150 11.55 0.42 -24.26
CA ALA A 150 12.59 -0.16 -23.45
C ALA A 150 13.98 0.37 -23.86
#